data_AF-A0A453QFR5-F1
#
_entry.id   AF-A0A453QFR5-F1
#
_cell.length_a   1.000
_cell.length_b   1.000
_cell.length_c   1.000
_cell.angle_alpha   90.00
_cell.angle_beta   90.00
_cell.angle_gamma   90.00
#
_symmetry.space_group_name_H-M   'P 1'
#
loop_
_entity.id
_entity.type
_entity.pdbx_description
1 polymer ?
#
loop_
_entity_poly.entity_id
_entity_poly.type
_entity_poly.pdbx_seq_one_letter_code
_entity_poly.pdbx_strand_id
1 'polypeptide(L)'
;QDVLVIRKIHPCLPSFKSEFTATVPLTRIRDIAHRNDIPHELKQEIKHTIQNKLHRSAGPEDLVATEAMLTRITKNPGEYNGAFVEQFQIFYSELKDFFNAGSLFEQLESIKESLNDSGLEALSSFVKTKQSLDQVDAANIQVVMKTLQSLSSLRSVLMKGLESGLRNDATDAGIAMRQKVI
;
A
#
# COMPACT_ATOMS: atom_id res chain seq x y z
N GLN A 1 -2.12 1.73 36.52
CA GLN A 1 -3.22 1.57 35.54
C GLN A 1 -2.69 1.33 34.12
N ASP A 2 -1.45 1.75 33.82
CA ASP A 2 -0.87 1.77 32.45
C ASP A 2 -0.52 0.40 31.86
N VAL A 3 -0.18 -0.59 32.70
CA VAL A 3 0.17 -1.97 32.26
C VAL A 3 -1.01 -2.68 31.59
N LEU A 4 -2.25 -2.39 32.01
CA LEU A 4 -3.47 -2.95 31.40
C LEU A 4 -3.78 -2.32 30.04
N VAL A 5 -3.38 -1.06 29.83
CA VAL A 5 -3.59 -0.35 28.56
C VAL A 5 -2.57 -0.82 27.52
N ILE A 6 -1.31 -0.99 27.90
CA ILE A 6 -0.25 -1.53 27.01
C ILE A 6 -0.62 -2.90 26.45
N ARG A 7 -1.18 -3.80 27.28
CA ARG A 7 -1.65 -5.13 26.84
C ARG A 7 -2.80 -5.08 25.83
N LYS A 8 -3.57 -3.99 25.81
CA LYS A 8 -4.64 -3.77 24.81
C LYS A 8 -4.15 -3.05 23.56
N ILE A 9 -3.11 -2.25 23.66
CA ILE A 9 -2.52 -1.54 22.50
C ILE A 9 -1.72 -2.50 21.64
N HIS A 10 -0.88 -3.36 22.24
CA HIS A 10 0.04 -4.23 21.49
C HIS A 10 -0.63 -5.13 20.43
N PRO A 11 -1.78 -5.81 20.70
CA PRO A 11 -2.50 -6.60 19.70
C PRO A 11 -3.22 -5.76 18.63
N CYS A 12 -3.41 -4.47 18.90
CA CYS A 12 -4.08 -3.50 18.02
C CYS A 12 -3.09 -2.67 17.21
N LEU A 13 -1.77 -2.85 17.41
CA LEU A 13 -0.76 -2.20 16.60
C LEU A 13 -0.81 -2.75 15.16
N PRO A 14 -0.77 -1.88 14.14
CA PRO A 14 -0.79 -2.30 12.74
C PRO A 14 0.30 -3.32 12.41
N SER A 15 1.46 -3.24 13.06
CA SER A 15 2.62 -4.12 12.86
C SER A 15 2.36 -5.62 13.03
N PHE A 16 1.23 -6.03 13.61
CA PHE A 16 0.85 -7.44 13.80
C PHE A 16 -0.29 -7.92 12.89
N LYS A 17 -0.77 -7.09 11.97
CA LYS A 17 -1.68 -7.58 10.91
C LYS A 17 -0.87 -8.32 9.85
N SER A 18 -1.51 -9.27 9.17
CA SER A 18 -0.89 -10.08 8.11
C SER A 18 -0.24 -9.22 7.02
N GLU A 19 -0.80 -8.05 6.75
CA GLU A 19 -0.25 -7.06 5.80
C GLU A 19 1.14 -6.55 6.20
N PHE A 20 1.43 -6.43 7.50
CA PHE A 20 2.70 -5.91 8.04
C PHE A 20 3.65 -7.02 8.52
N THR A 21 3.18 -8.27 8.55
CA THR A 21 4.01 -9.47 8.80
C THR A 21 4.26 -10.29 7.53
N ALA A 22 3.73 -9.83 6.39
CA ALA A 22 3.90 -10.49 5.10
C ALA A 22 5.37 -10.48 4.67
N THR A 23 5.97 -11.68 4.64
CA THR A 23 7.28 -11.90 4.01
C THR A 23 7.20 -11.95 2.49
N VAL A 24 6.00 -11.78 1.93
CA VAL A 24 5.63 -12.00 0.53
C VAL A 24 6.53 -11.24 -0.46
N PRO A 25 6.73 -9.91 -0.36
CA PRO A 25 7.60 -9.20 -1.31
C PRO A 25 9.06 -9.68 -1.22
N LEU A 26 9.55 -10.01 -0.01
CA LEU A 26 10.93 -10.49 0.20
C LEU A 26 11.16 -11.91 -0.35
N THR A 27 10.14 -12.77 -0.30
CA THR A 27 10.17 -14.09 -0.95
C THR A 27 10.06 -13.97 -2.46
N ARG A 28 9.20 -13.09 -2.98
CA ARG A 28 9.00 -12.92 -4.43
C ARG A 28 10.24 -12.38 -5.11
N ILE A 29 10.90 -11.37 -4.55
CA ILE A 29 12.13 -10.82 -5.13
C ILE A 29 13.28 -11.84 -5.11
N ARG A 30 13.33 -12.71 -4.09
CA ARG A 30 14.28 -13.84 -4.07
C ARG A 30 14.02 -14.77 -5.25
N ASP A 31 12.76 -15.17 -5.47
CA ASP A 31 12.42 -16.10 -6.55
C ASP A 31 12.69 -15.50 -7.94
N ILE A 32 12.33 -14.23 -8.14
CA ILE A 32 12.65 -13.46 -9.35
C ILE A 32 14.16 -13.44 -9.61
N ALA A 33 14.97 -13.14 -8.59
CA ALA A 33 16.42 -13.09 -8.70
C ALA A 33 17.08 -14.46 -8.91
N HIS A 34 16.34 -15.57 -8.78
CA HIS A 34 16.84 -16.93 -9.04
C HIS A 34 16.37 -17.52 -10.38
N ARG A 35 15.51 -16.83 -11.12
CA ARG A 35 15.03 -17.26 -12.44
C ARG A 35 16.14 -17.55 -13.46
N ASN A 36 15.88 -18.49 -14.37
CA ASN A 36 16.82 -18.93 -15.41
C ASN A 36 16.53 -18.32 -16.80
N ASP A 37 15.40 -17.66 -16.95
CA ASP A 37 14.89 -17.07 -18.20
C ASP A 37 15.20 -15.57 -18.33
N ILE A 38 16.14 -15.06 -17.52
CA ILE A 38 16.63 -13.67 -17.57
C ILE A 38 18.14 -13.63 -17.80
N PRO A 39 18.67 -12.59 -18.49
CA PRO A 39 20.11 -12.42 -18.68
C PRO A 39 20.88 -12.38 -17.35
N HIS A 40 22.09 -12.93 -17.33
CA HIS A 40 22.92 -13.00 -16.12
C HIS A 40 23.18 -11.62 -15.51
N GLU A 41 23.48 -10.62 -16.33
CA GLU A 41 23.73 -9.25 -15.89
C GLU A 41 22.51 -8.66 -15.16
N LEU A 42 21.31 -8.80 -15.75
CA LEU A 42 20.06 -8.35 -15.13
C LEU A 42 19.81 -9.05 -13.80
N LYS A 43 20.09 -10.35 -13.73
CA LYS A 43 19.96 -11.16 -12.51
C LYS A 43 20.85 -10.64 -11.37
N GLN A 44 22.11 -10.32 -11.67
CA GLN A 44 23.03 -9.75 -10.68
C GLN A 44 22.57 -8.37 -10.21
N GLU A 45 22.09 -7.55 -11.13
CA GLU A 45 21.60 -6.22 -10.79
C GLU A 45 20.38 -6.27 -9.87
N ILE A 46 19.38 -7.11 -10.18
CA ILE A 46 18.22 -7.33 -9.30
C ILE A 46 18.68 -7.78 -7.91
N LYS A 47 19.62 -8.72 -7.84
CA LYS A 47 20.16 -9.25 -6.58
C LYS A 47 20.82 -8.15 -5.74
N HIS A 48 21.70 -7.36 -6.33
CA HIS A 48 22.55 -6.42 -5.59
C HIS A 48 21.86 -5.08 -5.32
N THR A 49 21.03 -4.61 -6.24
CA THR A 49 20.34 -3.31 -6.13
C THR A 49 19.05 -3.40 -5.34
N ILE A 50 18.33 -4.53 -5.41
CA ILE A 50 16.99 -4.67 -4.81
C ILE A 50 17.00 -5.73 -3.71
N GLN A 51 17.26 -7.00 -4.04
CA GLN A 51 17.09 -8.11 -3.09
C GLN A 51 17.94 -7.95 -1.82
N ASN A 52 19.25 -7.71 -1.98
CA ASN A 52 20.18 -7.60 -0.85
C ASN A 52 19.88 -6.38 0.04
N LYS A 53 19.33 -5.31 -0.53
CA LYS A 53 18.97 -4.10 0.20
C LYS A 53 17.73 -4.35 1.04
N LEU A 54 16.66 -4.80 0.40
CA LEU A 54 15.40 -5.15 1.06
C LEU A 54 15.56 -6.21 2.17
N HIS A 55 16.46 -7.19 1.99
CA HIS A 55 16.72 -8.24 3.00
C HIS A 55 17.56 -7.75 4.19
N ARG A 56 18.30 -6.65 4.06
CA ARG A 56 19.11 -6.08 5.15
C ARG A 56 18.34 -5.00 5.92
N SER A 57 17.78 -4.04 5.19
CA SER A 57 16.99 -2.93 5.72
C SER A 57 16.22 -2.34 4.55
N ALA A 58 14.90 -2.54 4.54
CA ALA A 58 14.03 -2.02 3.51
C ALA A 58 13.74 -0.53 3.78
N GLY A 59 14.00 0.34 2.81
CA GLY A 59 13.72 1.76 2.85
C GLY A 59 12.92 2.24 1.63
N PRO A 60 12.27 3.42 1.71
CA PRO A 60 11.50 3.98 0.59
C PRO A 60 12.35 4.22 -0.67
N GLU A 61 13.67 4.38 -0.54
CA GLU A 61 14.61 4.42 -1.65
C GLU A 61 14.62 3.14 -2.49
N ASP A 62 14.33 1.99 -1.90
CA ASP A 62 14.26 0.71 -2.61
C ASP A 62 13.04 0.65 -3.52
N LEU A 63 11.95 1.34 -3.18
CA LEU A 63 10.77 1.47 -4.04
C LEU A 63 11.13 2.23 -5.32
N VAL A 64 11.91 3.32 -5.19
CA VAL A 64 12.38 4.12 -6.34
C VAL A 64 13.33 3.30 -7.22
N ALA A 65 14.26 2.56 -6.61
CA ALA A 65 15.16 1.68 -7.36
C ALA A 65 14.40 0.57 -8.11
N THR A 66 13.37 0.01 -7.48
CA THR A 66 12.51 -1.02 -8.09
C THR A 66 11.68 -0.45 -9.24
N GLU A 67 11.13 0.76 -9.09
CA GLU A 67 10.38 1.46 -10.15
C GLU A 67 11.26 1.77 -11.37
N ALA A 68 12.48 2.25 -11.15
CA ALA A 68 13.44 2.50 -12.22
C ALA A 68 13.79 1.21 -12.98
N MET A 69 13.93 0.10 -12.26
CA MET A 69 14.16 -1.21 -12.85
C MET A 69 12.93 -1.72 -13.62
N LEU A 70 11.73 -1.58 -13.06
CA LEU A 70 10.47 -1.94 -13.72
C LEU A 70 10.29 -1.15 -15.03
N THR A 71 10.57 0.15 -15.01
CA THR A 71 10.51 1.02 -16.20
C THR A 71 11.50 0.54 -17.26
N ARG A 72 12.70 0.13 -16.86
CA ARG A 72 13.70 -0.40 -17.80
C ARG A 72 13.27 -1.72 -18.43
N ILE A 73 12.78 -2.68 -17.66
CA ILE A 73 12.37 -3.99 -18.19
C ILE A 73 11.11 -3.92 -19.06
N THR A 74 10.28 -2.88 -18.88
CA THR A 74 9.06 -2.64 -19.67
C THR A 74 9.27 -1.71 -20.86
N LYS A 75 10.47 -1.10 -20.99
CA LYS A 75 10.77 -0.11 -22.04
C LYS A 75 10.59 -0.66 -23.46
N ASN A 76 11.02 -1.90 -23.70
CA ASN A 76 10.89 -2.59 -24.98
C ASN A 76 10.00 -3.83 -24.80
N PRO A 77 8.71 -3.76 -25.16
CA PRO A 77 7.81 -4.90 -25.05
C PRO A 77 8.34 -6.12 -25.81
N GLY A 78 8.48 -7.25 -25.12
CA GLY A 78 8.98 -8.51 -25.69
C GLY A 78 10.49 -8.77 -25.54
N GLU A 79 11.26 -7.84 -24.97
CA GLU A 79 12.69 -8.05 -24.66
C GLU A 79 12.91 -9.11 -23.56
N TYR A 80 11.99 -9.19 -22.60
CA TYR A 80 12.03 -10.13 -21.48
C TYR A 80 10.80 -11.04 -21.48
N ASN A 81 10.92 -12.20 -20.83
CA ASN A 81 9.79 -13.13 -20.67
C ASN A 81 8.61 -12.43 -19.99
N GLY A 82 7.41 -12.50 -20.60
CA GLY A 82 6.20 -11.91 -20.05
C GLY A 82 5.89 -12.38 -18.61
N ALA A 83 6.13 -13.65 -18.31
CA ALA A 83 5.95 -14.20 -16.96
C ALA A 83 6.94 -13.61 -15.94
N PHE A 84 8.13 -13.18 -16.36
CA PHE A 84 9.06 -12.46 -15.50
C PHE A 84 8.57 -11.03 -15.26
N VAL A 85 8.17 -10.32 -16.32
CA VAL A 85 7.68 -8.93 -16.22
C VAL A 85 6.44 -8.86 -15.33
N GLU A 86 5.49 -9.77 -15.51
CA GLU A 86 4.28 -9.86 -14.68
C GLU A 86 4.62 -10.10 -13.20
N GLN A 87 5.50 -11.05 -12.89
CA GLN A 87 5.95 -11.29 -11.52
C GLN A 87 6.65 -10.08 -10.92
N PHE A 88 7.41 -9.33 -11.72
CA PHE A 88 8.07 -8.10 -11.28
C PHE A 88 7.07 -6.96 -11.02
N GLN A 89 6.00 -6.85 -11.81
CA GLN A 89 4.90 -5.90 -11.58
C GLN A 89 4.14 -6.22 -10.30
N ILE A 90 3.83 -7.51 -10.06
CA ILE A 90 3.20 -7.96 -8.82
C ILE A 90 4.10 -7.63 -7.63
N PHE A 91 5.40 -7.94 -7.75
CA PHE A 91 6.39 -7.60 -6.71
C PHE A 91 6.42 -6.09 -6.41
N TYR A 92 6.42 -5.24 -7.44
CA TYR A 92 6.42 -3.79 -7.25
C TYR A 92 5.15 -3.30 -6.54
N SER A 93 3.98 -3.86 -6.90
CA SER A 93 2.72 -3.56 -6.21
C SER A 93 2.77 -3.96 -4.74
N GLU A 94 3.22 -5.19 -4.44
CA GLU A 94 3.38 -5.68 -3.06
C GLU A 94 4.37 -4.82 -2.26
N LEU A 95 5.44 -4.36 -2.90
CA LEU A 95 6.44 -3.49 -2.27
C LEU A 95 5.86 -2.09 -1.99
N LYS A 96 5.05 -1.55 -2.90
CA LYS A 96 4.34 -0.28 -2.73
C LYS A 96 3.34 -0.35 -1.57
N ASP A 97 2.62 -1.46 -1.46
CA ASP A 97 1.71 -1.73 -0.35
C ASP A 97 2.47 -1.89 0.97
N PHE A 98 3.59 -2.62 0.97
CA PHE A 98 4.45 -2.81 2.14
C PHE A 98 4.95 -1.49 2.73
N PHE A 99 5.32 -0.53 1.89
CA PHE A 99 5.73 0.81 2.32
C PHE A 99 4.56 1.77 2.58
N ASN A 100 3.31 1.34 2.39
CA ASN A 100 2.15 2.20 2.38
C ASN A 100 2.32 3.42 1.45
N ALA A 101 3.02 3.22 0.33
CA ALA A 101 3.32 4.22 -0.69
C ALA A 101 2.21 4.30 -1.75
N GLY A 102 1.08 3.65 -1.49
CA GLY A 102 -0.18 3.84 -2.21
C GLY A 102 -0.57 5.31 -2.28
N SER A 103 -1.07 5.75 -3.43
CA SER A 103 -1.72 7.05 -3.52
C SER A 103 -2.99 7.07 -2.67
N LEU A 104 -3.38 8.26 -2.19
CA LEU A 104 -4.63 8.43 -1.44
C LEU A 104 -5.84 7.84 -2.19
N PHE A 105 -5.88 7.95 -3.52
CA PHE A 105 -6.96 7.40 -4.33
C PHE A 105 -6.98 5.87 -4.35
N GLU A 106 -5.82 5.23 -4.48
CA GLU A 106 -5.70 3.77 -4.41
C GLU A 106 -6.19 3.25 -3.06
N GLN A 107 -5.82 3.93 -1.96
CA GLN A 107 -6.28 3.58 -0.61
C GLN A 107 -7.78 3.81 -0.41
N LEU A 108 -8.36 4.84 -1.03
CA LEU A 108 -9.79 5.11 -0.93
C LEU A 108 -10.63 4.14 -1.78
N GLU A 109 -10.13 3.70 -2.94
CA GLU A 109 -10.81 2.68 -3.75
C GLU A 109 -10.78 1.30 -3.07
N SER A 110 -9.70 0.92 -2.39
CA SER A 110 -9.64 -0.38 -1.70
C SER A 110 -10.65 -0.52 -0.57
N ILE A 111 -11.02 0.59 0.09
CA ILE A 111 -12.03 0.59 1.16
C ILE A 111 -13.45 0.83 0.68
N LYS A 112 -13.65 1.14 -0.61
CA LYS A 112 -14.95 1.58 -1.15
C LYS A 112 -16.08 0.59 -0.90
N GLU A 113 -15.80 -0.71 -1.03
CA GLU A 113 -16.77 -1.79 -0.79
C GLU A 113 -17.17 -1.92 0.69
N SER A 114 -16.35 -1.38 1.61
CA SER A 114 -16.63 -1.37 3.05
C SER A 114 -17.41 -0.16 3.52
N LEU A 115 -17.66 0.83 2.64
CA LEU A 115 -18.38 2.06 2.97
C LEU A 115 -19.89 1.87 2.83
N ASN A 116 -20.63 2.51 3.74
CA ASN A 116 -22.07 2.68 3.59
C ASN A 116 -22.41 3.76 2.54
N ASP A 117 -23.69 3.90 2.19
CA ASP A 117 -24.15 4.86 1.17
C ASP A 117 -23.65 6.30 1.43
N SER A 118 -23.68 6.74 2.70
CA SER A 118 -23.17 8.06 3.09
C SER A 118 -21.66 8.20 2.89
N GLY A 119 -20.89 7.13 3.13
CA GLY A 119 -19.45 7.08 2.86
C GLY A 119 -19.14 7.10 1.37
N LEU A 120 -19.90 6.37 0.55
CA LEU A 120 -19.77 6.38 -0.90
C LEU A 120 -20.07 7.76 -1.50
N GLU A 121 -21.10 8.44 -1.01
CA GLU A 121 -21.43 9.82 -1.41
C GLU A 121 -20.32 10.80 -1.04
N ALA A 122 -19.81 10.73 0.20
CA ALA A 122 -18.72 11.57 0.66
C ALA A 122 -17.43 11.33 -0.14
N LEU A 123 -17.13 10.07 -0.46
CA LEU A 123 -15.99 9.68 -1.30
C LEU A 123 -16.15 10.23 -2.73
N SER A 124 -17.31 10.03 -3.36
CA SER A 124 -17.60 10.54 -4.70
C SER A 124 -17.48 12.07 -4.76
N SER A 125 -17.99 12.76 -3.75
CA SER A 125 -17.89 14.23 -3.62
C SER A 125 -16.43 14.69 -3.55
N PHE A 126 -15.63 14.04 -2.69
CA PHE A 126 -14.20 14.33 -2.58
C PHE A 126 -13.46 14.11 -3.90
N VAL A 127 -13.63 12.94 -4.53
CA VAL A 127 -12.99 12.60 -5.81
C VAL A 127 -13.27 13.66 -6.88
N LYS A 128 -14.53 14.09 -7.01
CA LYS A 128 -14.94 15.13 -7.97
C LYS A 128 -14.26 16.48 -7.69
N THR A 129 -14.22 16.90 -6.43
CA THR A 129 -13.58 18.17 -6.06
C THR A 129 -12.06 18.14 -6.25
N LYS A 130 -11.42 17.00 -5.95
CA LYS A 130 -9.99 16.82 -6.14
C LYS A 130 -9.61 16.82 -7.62
N GLN A 131 -10.40 16.17 -8.49
CA GLN A 131 -10.22 16.25 -9.95
C GLN A 131 -10.40 17.68 -10.46
N SER A 132 -11.37 18.42 -9.92
CA SER A 132 -11.56 19.83 -10.27
C SER A 132 -10.38 20.69 -9.82
N LEU A 133 -9.77 20.39 -8.67
CA LEU A 133 -8.58 21.07 -8.18
C LEU A 133 -7.35 20.77 -9.06
N ASP A 134 -7.20 19.54 -9.55
CA ASP A 134 -6.07 19.12 -10.40
C ASP A 134 -6.08 19.79 -11.79
N GLN A 135 -7.24 20.28 -12.24
CA GLN A 135 -7.42 20.95 -13.53
C GLN A 135 -7.27 22.48 -13.46
N VAL A 136 -7.17 23.05 -12.26
CA VAL A 136 -7.21 24.50 -12.05
C VAL A 136 -5.92 24.96 -11.39
N ASP A 137 -5.35 26.08 -11.86
CA ASP A 137 -4.21 26.69 -11.19
C ASP A 137 -4.54 27.01 -9.72
N ALA A 138 -3.57 26.78 -8.83
CA ALA A 138 -3.71 26.83 -7.36
C ALA A 138 -4.26 28.17 -6.80
N ALA A 139 -4.46 29.19 -7.63
CA ALA A 139 -5.04 30.48 -7.29
C ALA A 139 -6.56 30.45 -7.06
N ASN A 140 -7.29 29.39 -7.45
CA ASN A 140 -8.73 29.32 -7.21
C ASN A 140 -9.08 28.85 -5.78
N ILE A 141 -9.07 29.81 -4.84
CA ILE A 141 -9.35 29.61 -3.42
C ILE A 141 -10.71 28.91 -3.18
N GLN A 142 -11.71 29.14 -4.02
CA GLN A 142 -13.03 28.50 -3.85
C GLN A 142 -12.97 27.00 -4.11
N VAL A 143 -12.24 26.57 -5.14
CA VAL A 143 -12.04 25.15 -5.45
C VAL A 143 -11.22 24.47 -4.35
N VAL A 144 -10.18 25.15 -3.83
CA VAL A 144 -9.40 24.67 -2.69
C VAL A 144 -10.28 24.48 -1.46
N MET A 145 -11.07 25.49 -1.08
CA MET A 145 -11.97 25.42 0.08
C MET A 145 -13.00 24.31 -0.06
N LYS A 146 -13.60 24.16 -1.24
CA LYS A 146 -14.57 23.09 -1.52
C LYS A 146 -13.92 21.70 -1.40
N THR A 147 -12.68 21.55 -1.86
CA THR A 147 -11.91 20.30 -1.74
C THR A 147 -11.60 20.00 -0.27
N LEU A 148 -11.18 21.00 0.52
CA LEU A 148 -10.91 20.82 1.96
C LEU A 148 -12.16 20.44 2.76
N GLN A 149 -13.31 21.04 2.43
CA GLN A 149 -14.59 20.71 3.07
C GLN A 149 -15.05 19.29 2.74
N SER A 150 -14.94 18.87 1.48
CA SER A 150 -15.28 17.49 1.08
C SER A 150 -14.35 16.46 1.72
N LEU A 151 -13.05 16.74 1.80
CA LEU A 151 -12.07 15.89 2.48
C LEU A 151 -12.36 15.78 3.98
N SER A 152 -12.71 16.91 4.63
CA SER A 152 -13.07 16.93 6.05
C SER A 152 -14.34 16.12 6.32
N SER A 153 -15.31 16.18 5.40
CA SER A 153 -16.55 15.41 5.48
C SER A 153 -16.29 13.92 5.34
N LEU A 154 -15.49 13.52 4.33
CA LEU A 154 -15.05 12.13 4.14
C LEU A 154 -14.31 11.61 5.39
N ARG A 155 -13.37 12.38 5.92
CA ARG A 155 -12.66 12.04 7.16
C ARG A 155 -13.63 11.84 8.33
N SER A 156 -14.65 12.68 8.48
CA SER A 156 -15.64 12.53 9.55
C SER A 156 -16.43 11.24 9.42
N VAL A 157 -16.84 10.87 8.20
CA VAL A 157 -17.55 9.62 7.94
C VAL A 157 -16.66 8.41 8.24
N LEU A 158 -15.40 8.43 7.79
CA LEU A 158 -14.44 7.35 8.08
C LEU A 158 -14.17 7.21 9.58
N MET A 159 -13.99 8.31 10.30
CA MET A 159 -13.78 8.29 11.76
C MET A 159 -14.99 7.71 12.50
N LYS A 160 -16.21 8.14 12.15
CA LYS A 160 -17.44 7.57 12.72
C LYS A 160 -17.57 6.09 12.38
N GLY A 161 -17.21 5.72 11.16
CA GLY A 161 -17.09 4.34 10.73
C GLY A 161 -16.21 3.55 11.69
N LEU A 162 -14.96 3.98 11.91
CA LEU A 162 -14.01 3.32 12.80
C LEU A 162 -14.52 3.18 14.24
N GLU A 163 -15.23 4.20 14.76
CA GLU A 163 -15.88 4.15 16.07
C GLU A 163 -17.04 3.15 16.12
N SER A 164 -17.78 2.98 15.02
CA SER A 164 -18.91 2.05 14.88
C SER A 164 -18.52 0.63 14.43
N GLY A 165 -17.22 0.37 14.24
CA GLY A 165 -16.71 -0.94 13.84
C GLY A 165 -16.60 -1.15 12.33
N LEU A 166 -16.27 -0.10 11.55
CA LEU A 166 -15.70 -0.26 10.20
C LEU A 166 -14.46 -1.13 10.38
N ARG A 167 -14.64 -2.42 10.09
CA ARG A 167 -13.74 -3.45 10.54
C ARG A 167 -12.42 -3.25 9.83
N ASN A 168 -11.42 -2.95 10.63
CA ASN A 168 -10.04 -3.10 10.24
C ASN A 168 -9.78 -4.61 10.35
N ASP A 169 -10.18 -5.39 9.34
CA ASP A 169 -10.33 -6.85 9.38
C ASP A 169 -9.06 -7.59 9.84
N ALA A 170 -8.82 -7.61 11.16
CA ALA A 170 -8.18 -8.73 11.80
C ALA A 170 -9.31 -9.69 12.16
N THR A 171 -9.36 -10.82 11.45
CA THR A 171 -10.29 -11.91 11.76
C THR A 171 -10.19 -12.29 13.25
N ASP A 172 -11.31 -12.69 13.87
CA ASP A 172 -11.33 -13.14 15.28
C ASP A 172 -10.32 -14.26 15.54
N ALA A 173 -10.04 -15.09 14.52
CA ALA A 173 -8.97 -16.08 14.53
C ALA A 173 -7.57 -15.45 14.68
N GLY A 174 -7.29 -14.35 13.99
CA GLY A 174 -6.06 -13.56 14.13
C GLY A 174 -5.93 -12.94 15.51
N ILE A 175 -7.03 -12.53 16.15
CA ILE A 175 -7.04 -12.01 17.52
C ILE A 175 -6.84 -13.14 18.55
N ALA A 176 -7.47 -14.29 18.35
CA ALA A 176 -7.35 -15.46 19.23
C ALA A 176 -5.94 -16.09 19.22
N MET A 177 -5.25 -16.08 18.08
CA MET A 177 -3.84 -16.50 18.00
C MET A 177 -2.91 -15.53 18.77
N ARG A 178 -3.23 -14.23 18.78
CA ARG A 178 -2.44 -13.17 19.47
C ARG A 178 -2.47 -13.26 21.00
N GLN A 179 -3.48 -13.91 21.59
CA GLN A 179 -3.57 -14.13 23.04
C GLN A 179 -2.84 -15.39 23.53
N LYS A 180 -2.52 -16.34 22.64
CA LYS A 180 -1.84 -17.60 23.01
C LYS A 180 -0.31 -17.46 23.13
N VAL A 181 0.28 -16.37 22.64
CA VAL A 181 1.74 -16.16 22.59
C VAL A 181 2.24 -15.26 23.75
N ILE A 182 1.36 -14.84 24.66
CA ILE A 182 1.73 -14.13 25.91
C ILE A 182 1.61 -15.08 27.10
#